data_AF-A0A3D3W6E8-F1
#
_entry.id   AF-A0A3D3W6E8-F1
#
_cell.length_a   1.000
_cell.length_b   1.000
_cell.length_c   1.000
_cell.angle_alpha   90.00
_cell.angle_beta   90.00
_cell.angle_gamma   90.00
#
_symmetry.space_group_name_H-M   'P 1'
#
loop_
_entity.id
_entity.type
_entity.pdbx_description
1 polymer ?
#
loop_
_entity_poly.entity_id
_entity_poly.type
_entity_poly.pdbx_seq_one_letter_code
_entity_poly.pdbx_strand_id
1 'polypeptide(L)'
;CLLARRLAERGVRFVQLFHEVWDQHGNLTGGVRKNAEDTDRPSAALVQDLKERGLLQDTLIVWGGEFGRTPMVQGGSDGRDHHNRCYSLWLAGGGIRGGTVWGATDELGFNVAENPV
;
A
#
# COMPACT_ATOMS: atom_id res chain seq x y z
N CYS A 1 6.15 12.48 -3.13
CA CYS A 1 5.39 12.30 -4.39
C CYS A 1 5.65 13.33 -5.50
N LEU A 2 6.01 14.60 -5.22
CA LEU A 2 6.24 15.61 -6.28
C LEU A 2 7.29 15.20 -7.33
N LEU A 3 8.38 14.57 -6.90
CA LEU A 3 9.40 14.09 -7.84
C LEU A 3 8.87 12.96 -8.73
N ALA A 4 8.12 12.01 -8.17
CA ALA A 4 7.51 10.92 -8.95
C ALA A 4 6.59 11.46 -10.05
N ARG A 5 5.73 12.43 -9.72
CA ARG A 5 4.89 13.12 -10.71
C ARG A 5 5.72 13.77 -11.81
N ARG A 6 6.79 14.50 -11.45
CA ARG A 6 7.71 15.14 -12.40
C ARG A 6 8.48 14.16 -13.27
N LEU A 7 8.72 12.94 -12.80
CA LEU A 7 9.31 11.86 -13.58
C LEU A 7 8.29 11.26 -14.56
N ALA A 8 7.05 11.04 -14.10
CA ALA A 8 5.96 10.60 -14.97
C ALA A 8 5.68 11.60 -16.10
N GLU A 9 5.64 12.90 -15.81
CA GLU A 9 5.53 13.99 -16.80
C GLU A 9 6.64 13.97 -17.86
N ARG A 10 7.82 13.43 -17.52
CA ARG A 10 8.98 13.31 -18.44
C ARG A 10 9.03 11.96 -19.16
N GLY A 11 7.99 11.15 -19.05
CA GLY A 11 7.91 9.85 -19.73
C GLY A 11 8.76 8.75 -19.09
N VAL A 12 9.18 8.90 -17.83
CA VAL A 12 9.83 7.82 -17.10
C VAL A 12 8.84 6.67 -16.90
N ARG A 13 9.21 5.48 -17.37
CA ARG A 13 8.29 4.32 -17.46
C ARG A 13 8.06 3.60 -16.14
N PHE A 14 8.98 3.75 -15.19
CA PHE A 14 8.92 3.09 -13.90
C PHE A 14 9.52 3.99 -12.82
N VAL A 15 8.76 4.21 -11.74
CA VAL A 15 9.17 5.02 -10.60
C VAL A 15 8.83 4.24 -9.34
N GLN A 16 9.83 3.97 -8.51
CA GLN A 16 9.63 3.35 -7.20
C GLN A 16 9.73 4.42 -6.12
N LEU A 17 8.73 4.44 -5.24
CA LEU A 17 8.75 5.22 -4.00
C LEU A 17 8.90 4.23 -2.85
N PHE A 18 9.80 4.53 -1.92
CA PHE A 18 10.08 3.68 -0.78
C PHE A 18 9.94 4.47 0.53
N HIS A 19 9.30 3.87 1.52
CA HIS A 19 9.19 4.37 2.87
C HIS A 19 9.51 3.22 3.84
N GLU A 20 10.59 3.34 4.59
CA GLU A 20 11.34 2.18 5.10
C GLU A 20 10.96 1.64 6.49
N VAL A 21 9.79 1.97 7.04
CA VAL A 21 9.54 1.83 8.50
C VAL A 21 8.29 0.99 8.83
N TRP A 22 7.89 0.00 8.03
CA TRP A 22 6.64 -0.77 8.24
C TRP A 22 6.82 -2.11 8.99
N ASP A 23 8.04 -2.42 9.46
CA ASP A 23 8.36 -3.69 10.12
C ASP A 23 8.38 -3.60 11.66
N GLN A 24 7.24 -3.26 12.26
CA GLN A 24 7.18 -3.10 13.71
C GLN A 24 7.05 -4.43 14.46
N HIS A 25 8.14 -4.87 15.09
CA HIS A 25 8.17 -5.94 16.10
C HIS A 25 7.93 -5.41 17.53
N GLY A 26 7.71 -4.10 17.66
CA GLY A 26 7.35 -3.40 18.90
C GLY A 26 6.86 -1.98 18.59
N ASN A 27 6.07 -1.38 19.49
CA ASN A 27 5.37 -0.11 19.26
C ASN A 27 4.60 -0.09 17.91
N LEU A 28 3.99 -1.21 17.55
CA LEU A 28 3.32 -1.39 16.26
C LEU A 28 2.18 -0.40 16.09
N THR A 29 1.34 -0.24 17.13
CA THR A 29 0.19 0.66 17.06
C THR A 29 0.62 2.10 16.78
N GLY A 30 1.67 2.59 17.45
CA GLY A 30 2.20 3.93 17.24
C GLY A 30 2.94 4.08 15.91
N GLY A 31 3.79 3.11 15.56
CA GLY A 31 4.60 3.13 14.34
C GLY A 31 3.75 3.06 13.07
N VAL A 32 2.79 2.14 13.01
CA VAL A 32 1.90 1.99 11.85
C VAL A 32 1.03 3.24 11.67
N ARG A 33 0.51 3.81 12.77
CA ARG A 33 -0.26 5.06 12.71
C ARG A 33 0.57 6.18 12.09
N LYS A 34 1.79 6.38 12.58
CA LYS A 34 2.68 7.43 12.07
C LYS A 34 2.98 7.24 10.59
N ASN A 35 3.33 6.02 10.17
CA ASN A 35 3.61 5.77 8.75
C ASN A 35 2.38 5.96 7.86
N ALA A 36 1.20 5.58 8.34
CA ALA A 36 -0.05 5.83 7.62
C ALA A 36 -0.26 7.33 7.43
N GLU A 37 -0.07 8.14 8.48
CA GLU A 37 -0.15 9.60 8.39
C GLU A 37 0.90 10.20 7.43
N ASP A 38 2.14 9.69 7.47
CA ASP A 38 3.24 10.13 6.61
C ASP A 38 3.01 9.78 5.13
N THR A 39 2.27 8.71 4.83
CA THR A 39 2.09 8.20 3.46
C THR A 39 0.72 8.49 2.85
N ASP A 40 -0.34 8.63 3.64
CA ASP A 40 -1.73 8.77 3.16
C ASP A 40 -1.89 9.99 2.25
N ARG A 41 -1.63 11.18 2.78
CA ARG A 41 -1.80 12.44 2.05
C ARG A 41 -0.89 12.53 0.81
N PRO A 42 0.41 12.22 0.86
CA PRO A 42 1.25 12.22 -0.34
C PRO A 42 0.80 11.22 -1.40
N SER A 43 0.28 10.04 -1.00
CA SER A 43 -0.21 9.01 -1.93
C SER A 43 -1.49 9.47 -2.63
N ALA A 44 -2.45 10.00 -1.87
CA ALA A 44 -3.66 10.60 -2.43
C ALA A 44 -3.34 11.77 -3.38
N ALA A 45 -2.41 12.64 -3.00
CA ALA A 45 -1.96 13.76 -3.83
C ALA A 45 -1.32 13.28 -5.14
N LEU A 46 -0.54 12.19 -5.13
CA LEU A 46 0.03 11.64 -6.37
C LEU A 46 -1.07 11.18 -7.33
N VAL A 47 -2.06 10.44 -6.82
CA VAL A 47 -3.20 9.96 -7.63
C VAL A 47 -3.97 11.14 -8.23
N GLN A 48 -4.27 12.16 -7.41
CA GLN A 48 -4.98 13.36 -7.85
C GLN A 48 -4.18 14.16 -8.89
N ASP A 49 -2.90 14.42 -8.62
CA ASP A 49 -2.01 15.15 -9.53
C ASP A 49 -1.90 14.46 -10.90
N LEU A 50 -1.76 13.12 -10.93
CA LEU A 50 -1.73 12.38 -12.20
C LEU A 50 -3.09 12.43 -12.91
N LYS A 51 -4.21 12.41 -12.17
CA LYS A 51 -5.55 12.54 -12.76
C LYS A 51 -5.75 13.90 -13.41
N GLU A 52 -5.42 14.98 -12.72
CA GLU A 52 -5.53 16.36 -13.21
C GLU A 52 -4.69 16.61 -14.45
N ARG A 53 -3.57 15.89 -14.59
CA ARG A 53 -2.64 15.98 -15.72
C ARG A 53 -2.98 15.03 -16.88
N GLY A 54 -4.05 14.24 -16.75
CA GLY A 54 -4.42 13.22 -17.73
C GLY A 54 -3.48 12.01 -17.78
N LEU A 55 -2.52 11.91 -16.86
CA LEU A 55 -1.51 10.84 -16.83
C LEU A 55 -2.00 9.57 -16.15
N LEU A 56 -3.01 9.66 -15.28
CA LEU A 56 -3.51 8.51 -14.51
C LEU A 56 -4.12 7.42 -15.40
N GLN A 57 -4.64 7.75 -16.59
CA GLN A 57 -5.22 6.77 -17.50
C GLN A 57 -4.17 5.78 -18.01
N ASP A 58 -2.95 6.24 -18.25
CA ASP A 58 -1.84 5.44 -18.80
C ASP A 58 -0.82 5.02 -17.73
N THR A 59 -1.00 5.45 -16.48
CA THR A 59 -0.11 5.14 -15.36
C THR A 59 -0.83 4.27 -14.33
N LEU A 60 -0.35 3.04 -14.15
CA LEU A 60 -0.78 2.19 -13.04
C LEU A 60 0.03 2.53 -11.79
N ILE A 61 -0.66 2.95 -10.73
CA ILE A 61 -0.10 3.04 -9.38
C ILE A 61 -0.36 1.71 -8.66
N VAL A 62 0.70 1.15 -8.07
CA VAL A 62 0.65 0.02 -7.15
C VAL A 62 1.15 0.52 -5.80
N TRP A 63 0.31 0.42 -4.76
CA TRP A 63 0.69 0.76 -3.39
C TRP A 63 0.50 -0.46 -2.50
N GLY A 64 1.57 -0.82 -1.79
CA GLY A 64 1.59 -1.98 -0.93
C GLY A 64 2.99 -2.22 -0.38
N GLY A 65 3.15 -3.35 0.28
CA GLY A 65 4.43 -3.82 0.82
C GLY A 65 4.75 -5.24 0.36
N GLU A 66 5.80 -5.81 0.96
CA GLU A 66 6.27 -7.16 0.68
C GLU A 66 5.49 -8.23 1.48
N PHE A 67 5.01 -7.88 2.67
CA PHE A 67 4.28 -8.75 3.57
C PHE A 67 3.40 -7.94 4.52
N GLY A 68 2.44 -8.61 5.17
CA GLY A 68 1.65 -8.07 6.27
C GLY A 68 2.26 -8.36 7.63
N ARG A 69 1.46 -8.12 8.68
CA ARG A 69 1.78 -8.48 10.06
C ARG A 69 0.72 -9.43 10.59
N THR A 70 1.13 -10.43 11.35
CA THR A 70 0.21 -11.44 11.90
C THR A 70 -0.87 -10.77 12.75
N PRO A 71 -2.08 -11.33 12.83
CA PRO A 71 -3.12 -10.78 13.71
C PRO A 71 -2.83 -11.03 15.19
N MET A 72 -1.83 -11.85 15.52
CA MET A 72 -1.39 -12.16 16.88
C MET A 72 -0.14 -11.36 17.26
N VAL A 73 -0.01 -11.07 18.55
CA VAL A 73 1.19 -10.44 19.12
C VAL A 73 2.34 -11.44 19.18
N GLN A 74 3.53 -11.05 18.75
CA GLN A 74 4.77 -11.83 18.87
C GLN A 74 5.54 -11.42 20.12
N GLY A 75 5.17 -12.01 21.26
CA GLY A 75 5.77 -11.65 22.55
C GLY A 75 5.49 -10.19 22.96
N GLY A 76 5.71 -9.87 24.24
CA GLY A 76 5.36 -8.53 24.75
C GLY A 76 3.89 -8.19 24.55
N SER A 77 3.58 -6.93 24.21
CA SER A 77 2.20 -6.43 24.11
C SER A 77 1.83 -5.64 22.84
N ASP A 78 2.79 -5.18 22.03
CA ASP A 78 2.53 -4.29 20.88
C ASP A 78 3.51 -4.50 19.72
N GLY A 79 3.75 -5.77 19.38
CA GLY A 79 4.55 -6.22 18.24
C GLY A 79 3.91 -7.44 17.63
N ARG A 80 4.02 -7.62 16.31
CA ARG A 80 3.48 -8.78 15.58
C ARG A 80 4.61 -9.47 14.83
N ASP A 81 4.42 -10.66 14.28
CA ASP A 81 5.41 -11.30 13.39
C ASP A 81 5.13 -10.97 11.92
N HIS A 82 6.09 -11.23 11.03
CA HIS A 82 5.90 -11.15 9.58
C HIS A 82 4.76 -12.06 9.13
N HIS A 83 3.97 -11.60 8.16
CA HIS A 83 2.86 -12.37 7.63
C HIS A 83 2.80 -12.32 6.10
N ASN A 84 3.42 -13.32 5.47
CA ASN A 84 3.48 -13.45 4.02
C ASN A 84 2.25 -14.13 3.40
N ARG A 85 1.32 -14.66 4.21
CA ARG A 85 0.16 -15.40 3.70
C ARG A 85 -0.94 -14.50 3.19
N CYS A 86 -1.15 -13.36 3.85
CA CYS A 86 -2.27 -12.48 3.55
C CYS A 86 -1.96 -11.04 3.97
N TYR A 87 -2.10 -10.11 3.02
CA TYR A 87 -1.94 -8.67 3.23
C TYR A 87 -2.62 -7.89 2.11
N SER A 88 -2.84 -6.59 2.34
CA SER A 88 -3.60 -5.74 1.42
C SER A 88 -2.68 -4.86 0.58
N LEU A 89 -3.13 -4.59 -0.65
CA LEU A 89 -2.56 -3.62 -1.57
C LEU A 89 -3.70 -2.86 -2.25
N TRP A 90 -3.42 -1.69 -2.80
CA TRP A 90 -4.37 -0.98 -3.66
C TRP A 90 -3.73 -0.57 -4.97
N LEU A 91 -4.59 -0.45 -5.99
CA LEU A 91 -4.24 -0.11 -7.35
C LEU A 91 -5.06 1.11 -7.79
N ALA A 92 -4.48 1.99 -8.60
CA ALA A 92 -5.22 3.09 -9.23
C ALA A 92 -4.64 3.43 -10.61
N GLY A 93 -5.50 3.84 -11.54
CA GLY A 93 -5.08 4.25 -12.89
C GLY A 93 -4.78 3.07 -13.82
N GLY A 94 -4.08 3.35 -14.93
CA GLY A 94 -3.71 2.33 -15.93
C GLY A 94 -4.91 1.67 -16.61
N GLY A 95 -6.05 2.36 -16.69
CA GLY A 95 -7.29 1.84 -17.31
C GLY A 95 -8.00 0.71 -16.55
N ILE A 96 -7.58 0.37 -15.33
CA ILE A 96 -8.23 -0.70 -14.55
C ILE A 96 -9.65 -0.29 -14.11
N ARG A 97 -10.51 -1.28 -13.89
CA ARG A 97 -11.87 -1.06 -13.35
C ARG A 97 -11.78 -0.63 -11.87
N GLY A 98 -11.94 0.66 -11.61
CA GLY A 98 -12.04 1.21 -10.26
C GLY A 98 -13.28 0.71 -9.49
N GLY A 99 -13.28 0.89 -8.17
CA GLY A 99 -14.38 0.44 -7.30
C GLY A 99 -14.45 -1.09 -7.14
N THR A 100 -13.38 -1.81 -7.51
CA THR A 100 -13.29 -3.26 -7.38
C THR A 100 -12.57 -3.62 -6.09
N VAL A 101 -13.14 -4.55 -5.34
CA VAL A 101 -12.46 -5.27 -4.24
C VAL A 101 -12.31 -6.71 -4.70
N TRP A 102 -11.08 -7.23 -4.67
CA TRP A 102 -10.77 -8.60 -5.05
C TRP A 102 -10.02 -9.26 -3.91
N GLY A 103 -10.50 -10.42 -3.49
CA GLY A 103 -9.97 -11.14 -2.33
C GLY A 103 -10.65 -10.75 -1.02
N ALA A 104 -10.59 -11.67 -0.06
CA ALA A 104 -10.97 -11.43 1.32
C ALA A 104 -10.13 -12.32 2.25
N THR A 105 -9.93 -11.87 3.48
CA THR A 105 -9.30 -12.68 4.52
C THR A 105 -10.34 -13.47 5.30
N ASP A 106 -9.91 -14.51 6.02
CA ASP A 106 -10.73 -15.08 7.09
C ASP A 106 -11.01 -14.03 8.19
N GLU A 107 -11.90 -14.37 9.13
CA GLU A 107 -12.33 -13.47 10.22
C GLU A 107 -11.17 -12.99 11.10
N LEU A 108 -10.07 -13.74 11.15
CA LEU A 108 -8.88 -13.38 11.92
C LEU A 108 -7.89 -12.55 11.11
N GLY A 109 -8.02 -12.47 9.79
CA GLY A 109 -7.01 -11.87 8.92
C GLY A 109 -5.78 -12.75 8.71
N PHE A 110 -5.88 -14.07 8.94
CA PHE A 110 -4.74 -14.98 8.95
C PHE A 110 -4.52 -15.74 7.63
N ASN A 111 -5.60 -16.07 6.93
CA ASN A 111 -5.54 -16.71 5.61
C ASN A 111 -6.44 -15.98 4.62
N VAL A 112 -6.17 -16.20 3.34
CA VAL A 112 -7.07 -15.83 2.25
C VAL A 112 -8.31 -16.73 2.31
N ALA A 113 -9.49 -16.14 2.42
CA ALA A 113 -10.77 -16.85 2.42
C ALA A 113 -11.42 -16.88 1.03
N GLU A 114 -11.22 -15.84 0.22
CA GLU A 114 -11.85 -15.70 -1.08
C GLU A 114 -10.86 -15.15 -2.13
N ASN A 115 -11.04 -15.56 -3.39
CA ASN A 115 -10.43 -14.96 -4.58
C ASN A 115 -8.90 -14.67 -4.42
N PRO A 116 -8.05 -15.70 -4.27
CA PRO A 116 -6.60 -15.52 -4.17
C PRO A 116 -6.00 -14.90 -5.45
N VAL A 117 -4.81 -14.31 -5.31
CA VAL A 117 -4.00 -13.71 -6.38
C VAL A 117 -2.68 -14.46 -6.49
#